data_AF-A0A1W2C615-F1
#
_entry.id   AF-A0A1W2C615-F1
#
_cell.length_a   1.000
_cell.length_b   1.000
_cell.length_c   1.000
_cell.angle_alpha   90.00
_cell.angle_beta   90.00
_cell.angle_gamma   90.00
#
_symmetry.space_group_name_H-M   'P 1'
#
loop_
_entity.id
_entity.type
_entity.pdbx_description
1 polymer ?
#
loop_
_entity_poly.entity_id
_entity_poly.type
_entity_poly.pdbx_seq_one_letter_code
_entity_poly.pdbx_strand_id
1 'polypeptide(L)'
;MIVNDRQRRVFATALAAMAGFVDSVGFLSAHGYFVSFMSGNTTRLGVALGTSPGDALVPVLLILGFIAGVTGGALLSERAGTFRKPAVLGLVTLLLIAASLARAAEGEAVMIAALVLAMGALNNTFQRNGEVTVGLTYMTGALVKLGMGLARRLSGHRDSGWLSWAQLWAGLLAGAVLGAYLQDRLPLGCLWIASAWGAAMVAVAFRFPAEG
;
A
#
# COMPACT_ATOMS: atom_id res chain seq x y z
N MET A 1 4.75 -17.06 -8.65
CA MET A 1 6.17 -16.78 -8.93
C MET A 1 6.25 -15.52 -9.80
N ILE A 2 6.83 -14.43 -9.30
CA ILE A 2 7.10 -13.18 -10.06
C ILE A 2 8.32 -13.40 -10.99
N VAL A 3 8.35 -14.56 -11.66
CA VAL A 3 9.54 -15.07 -12.33
C VAL A 3 9.42 -14.76 -13.82
N ASN A 4 10.40 -13.99 -14.30
CA ASN A 4 10.74 -13.60 -15.68
C ASN A 4 10.28 -12.27 -16.29
N ASP A 5 9.29 -11.56 -15.76
CA ASP A 5 8.92 -10.27 -16.35
C ASP A 5 9.54 -9.09 -15.57
N ARG A 6 10.62 -8.53 -16.12
CA ARG A 6 11.30 -7.34 -15.56
C ARG A 6 10.35 -6.16 -15.41
N GLN A 7 9.39 -5.98 -16.33
CA GLN A 7 8.45 -4.85 -16.29
C GLN A 7 7.48 -5.00 -15.11
N ARG A 8 6.95 -6.20 -14.89
CA ARG A 8 6.06 -6.47 -13.74
C ARG A 8 6.77 -6.27 -12.39
N ARG A 9 8.05 -6.67 -12.30
CA ARG A 9 8.86 -6.44 -11.10
C ARG A 9 9.07 -4.95 -10.83
N VAL A 10 9.49 -4.18 -11.84
CA VAL A 10 9.68 -2.73 -11.70
C VAL A 10 8.37 -2.05 -11.31
N PHE A 11 7.25 -2.44 -11.92
CA PHE A 11 5.93 -1.91 -11.57
C PHE A 11 5.52 -2.24 -10.13
N ALA A 12 5.71 -3.48 -9.68
CA ALA A 12 5.43 -3.87 -8.29
C ALA A 12 6.33 -3.14 -7.30
N THR A 13 7.63 -2.95 -7.62
CA THR A 13 8.55 -2.15 -6.78
C THR A 13 8.16 -0.68 -6.74
N ALA A 14 7.72 -0.09 -7.86
CA ALA A 14 7.25 1.29 -7.89
C ALA A 14 5.97 1.49 -7.07
N LEU A 15 5.03 0.53 -7.13
CA LEU A 15 3.83 0.54 -6.29
C LEU A 15 4.15 0.30 -4.82
N ALA A 16 5.14 -0.55 -4.51
CA ALA A 16 5.62 -0.72 -3.14
C ALA A 16 6.25 0.57 -2.61
N ALA A 17 7.04 1.29 -3.42
CA ALA A 17 7.57 2.59 -3.04
C ALA A 17 6.47 3.63 -2.81
N MET A 18 5.46 3.70 -3.69
CA MET A 18 4.31 4.58 -3.50
C MET A 18 3.54 4.22 -2.21
N ALA A 19 3.33 2.93 -1.94
CA ALA A 19 2.70 2.46 -0.71
C ALA A 19 3.50 2.91 0.53
N GLY A 20 4.82 2.72 0.52
CA GLY A 20 5.68 3.15 1.63
C GLY A 20 5.65 4.65 1.85
N PHE A 21 5.63 5.43 0.76
CA PHE A 21 5.49 6.89 0.81
C PHE A 21 4.18 7.30 1.48
N VAL A 22 3.06 6.74 1.05
CA VAL A 22 1.74 7.05 1.62
C VAL A 22 1.65 6.59 3.07
N ASP A 23 2.25 5.45 3.40
CA ASP A 23 2.26 4.91 4.76
C ASP A 23 3.00 5.80 5.75
N SER A 24 4.17 6.33 5.39
CA SER A 24 4.91 7.21 6.29
C SER A 24 4.24 8.58 6.43
N VAL A 25 3.68 9.12 5.34
CA VAL A 25 2.86 10.34 5.40
C VAL A 25 1.65 10.11 6.30
N GLY A 26 0.92 9.01 6.10
CA GLY A 26 -0.25 8.64 6.90
C GLY A 26 0.10 8.44 8.38
N PHE A 27 1.19 7.74 8.67
CA PHE A 27 1.65 7.48 10.05
C PHE A 27 2.01 8.75 10.81
N LEU A 28 2.75 9.67 10.17
CA LEU A 28 3.11 10.96 10.75
C LEU A 28 1.88 11.86 10.94
N SER A 29 0.88 11.71 10.08
CA SER A 29 -0.34 12.52 10.15
C SER A 29 -1.38 11.96 11.12
N ALA A 30 -1.44 10.64 11.29
CA ALA A 30 -2.42 9.94 12.12
C ALA A 30 -1.89 9.65 13.53
N HIS A 31 -1.01 10.49 14.08
CA HIS A 31 -0.47 10.34 15.44
C HIS A 31 0.06 8.93 15.76
N GLY A 32 0.77 8.33 14.80
CA GLY A 32 1.38 7.01 14.94
C GLY A 32 0.43 5.83 14.73
N TYR A 33 -0.80 6.04 14.27
CA TYR A 33 -1.64 4.98 13.72
C TYR A 33 -1.25 4.65 12.27
N PHE A 34 -1.55 3.44 11.82
CA PHE A 34 -1.15 2.99 10.48
C PHE A 34 -2.31 3.11 9.49
N VAL A 35 -2.06 3.63 8.29
CA VAL A 35 -3.09 3.68 7.23
C VAL A 35 -3.18 2.38 6.42
N SER A 36 -2.15 1.54 6.45
CA SER A 36 -2.12 0.25 5.74
C SER A 36 -1.81 -0.97 6.63
N PHE A 37 -1.07 -0.77 7.73
CA PHE A 37 -0.59 -1.87 8.57
C PHE A 37 -1.61 -2.25 9.65
N MET A 38 -2.67 -2.94 9.23
CA MET A 38 -3.80 -3.25 10.11
C MET A 38 -3.46 -4.17 11.28
N SER A 39 -2.49 -5.09 11.14
CA SER A 39 -2.02 -5.87 12.29
C SER A 39 -1.46 -4.99 13.42
N GLY A 40 -0.78 -3.88 13.08
CA GLY A 40 -0.33 -2.89 14.05
C GLY A 40 -1.50 -2.17 14.73
N ASN A 41 -2.53 -1.80 13.96
CA ASN A 41 -3.75 -1.21 14.51
C ASN A 41 -4.54 -2.21 15.37
N THR A 42 -4.57 -3.50 15.03
CA THR A 42 -5.18 -4.55 15.85
C THR A 42 -4.46 -4.69 17.18
N THR A 43 -3.13 -4.64 17.20
CA THR A 43 -2.37 -4.62 18.47
C THR A 43 -2.69 -3.37 19.27
N ARG A 44 -2.73 -2.19 18.64
CA ARG A 44 -3.14 -0.94 19.31
C ARG A 44 -4.57 -1.02 19.87
N LEU A 45 -5.51 -1.61 19.13
CA LEU A 45 -6.87 -1.86 19.58
C LEU A 45 -6.89 -2.78 20.80
N GLY A 46 -6.16 -3.89 20.77
CA GLY A 46 -6.07 -4.82 21.90
C GLY A 46 -5.50 -4.17 23.15
N VAL A 47 -4.43 -3.36 23.00
CA VAL A 47 -3.85 -2.58 24.11
C VAL A 47 -4.87 -1.57 24.63
N ALA A 48 -5.50 -0.79 23.76
CA ALA A 48 -6.51 0.19 24.15
C ALA A 48 -7.66 -0.45 24.93
N LEU A 49 -8.22 -1.56 24.46
CA LEU A 49 -9.27 -2.29 25.18
C LEU A 49 -8.81 -2.82 26.54
N GLY A 50 -7.52 -3.15 26.69
CA GLY A 50 -6.96 -3.67 27.94
C GLY A 50 -6.54 -2.59 28.94
N THR A 51 -6.19 -1.38 28.49
CA THR A 51 -5.62 -0.33 29.36
C THR A 51 -6.43 0.96 29.39
N SER A 52 -6.96 1.39 28.24
CA SER A 52 -7.65 2.67 28.05
C SER A 52 -8.74 2.55 26.97
N PRO A 53 -9.92 1.96 27.28
CA PRO A 53 -10.92 1.62 26.26
C PRO A 53 -11.43 2.81 25.42
N GLY A 54 -11.32 4.04 25.93
CA GLY A 54 -11.65 5.25 25.18
C GLY A 54 -10.82 5.46 23.91
N ASP A 55 -9.61 4.91 23.84
CA ASP A 55 -8.72 5.04 22.69
C ASP A 55 -8.99 3.98 21.60
N ALA A 56 -9.90 3.02 21.85
CA ALA A 56 -10.17 1.91 20.95
C ALA A 56 -10.91 2.31 19.67
N LEU A 57 -11.61 3.45 19.66
CA LEU A 57 -12.44 3.86 18.53
C LEU A 57 -11.61 4.10 17.26
N VAL A 58 -10.47 4.79 17.38
CA VAL A 58 -9.62 5.12 16.23
C VAL A 58 -9.14 3.87 15.49
N PRO A 59 -8.46 2.89 16.13
CA PRO A 59 -8.01 1.70 15.41
C PRO A 59 -9.18 0.85 14.88
N VAL A 60 -10.35 0.82 15.53
CA VAL A 60 -11.57 0.20 14.96
C VAL A 60 -11.96 0.86 13.64
N LEU A 61 -12.06 2.19 13.62
CA LEU A 61 -12.44 2.93 12.40
C LEU A 61 -11.42 2.75 11.28
N LEU A 62 -10.13 2.70 11.60
CA LEU A 62 -9.07 2.44 10.62
C LEU A 62 -9.19 1.03 10.04
N ILE A 63 -9.45 0.01 10.87
CA ILE A 63 -9.64 -1.37 10.40
C ILE A 63 -10.88 -1.47 9.51
N LEU A 64 -12.01 -0.89 9.93
CA LEU A 64 -13.25 -0.90 9.15
C LEU A 64 -13.09 -0.14 7.83
N GLY A 65 -12.45 1.03 7.85
CA GLY A 65 -12.14 1.80 6.65
C GLY A 65 -11.24 1.01 5.69
N PHE A 66 -10.24 0.30 6.21
CA PHE A 66 -9.36 -0.51 5.38
C PHE A 66 -10.13 -1.67 4.73
N ILE A 67 -10.96 -2.36 5.49
CA ILE A 67 -11.86 -3.41 4.96
C ILE A 67 -12.76 -2.84 3.87
N ALA A 68 -13.38 -1.68 4.11
CA ALA A 68 -14.22 -1.01 3.11
C ALA A 68 -13.43 -0.67 1.82
N GLY A 69 -12.18 -0.22 1.95
CA GLY A 69 -11.28 0.04 0.82
C GLY A 69 -10.94 -1.23 0.05
N VAL A 70 -10.59 -2.32 0.75
CA VAL A 70 -10.34 -3.64 0.15
C VAL A 70 -11.58 -4.15 -0.59
N THR A 71 -12.75 -4.13 0.05
CA THR A 71 -14.02 -4.57 -0.53
C THR A 71 -14.40 -3.72 -1.75
N GLY A 72 -14.31 -2.39 -1.65
CA GLY A 72 -14.59 -1.50 -2.77
C GLY A 72 -13.65 -1.72 -3.96
N GLY A 73 -12.35 -1.90 -3.70
CA GLY A 73 -11.36 -2.22 -4.71
C GLY A 73 -11.59 -3.59 -5.36
N ALA A 74 -12.00 -4.59 -4.59
CA ALA A 74 -12.32 -5.93 -5.10
C ALA A 74 -13.56 -5.90 -6.02
N LEU A 75 -14.65 -5.28 -5.57
CA LEU A 75 -15.88 -5.12 -6.35
C LEU A 75 -15.63 -4.34 -7.65
N LEU A 76 -14.80 -3.29 -7.60
CA LEU A 76 -14.42 -2.54 -8.79
C LEU A 76 -13.57 -3.38 -9.74
N SER A 77 -12.61 -4.14 -9.21
CA SER A 77 -11.75 -5.05 -9.97
C SER A 77 -12.57 -6.11 -10.72
N GLU A 78 -13.56 -6.72 -10.06
CA GLU A 78 -14.45 -7.71 -10.68
C GLU A 78 -15.28 -7.10 -11.82
N ARG A 79 -15.86 -5.91 -11.61
CA ARG A 79 -16.67 -5.23 -12.63
C ARG A 79 -15.84 -4.73 -13.82
N ALA A 80 -14.58 -4.35 -13.58
CA ALA A 80 -13.72 -3.79 -14.62
C ALA A 80 -13.09 -4.84 -15.54
N GLY A 81 -13.16 -6.14 -15.19
CA GLY A 81 -12.68 -7.24 -16.03
C GLY A 81 -11.22 -7.05 -16.48
N THR A 82 -11.00 -6.93 -17.79
CA THR A 82 -9.67 -6.74 -18.39
C THR A 82 -8.98 -5.45 -17.93
N PHE A 83 -9.74 -4.44 -17.50
CA PHE A 83 -9.23 -3.15 -17.00
C PHE A 83 -9.08 -3.10 -15.47
N ARG A 84 -9.12 -4.24 -14.78
CA ARG A 84 -9.03 -4.31 -13.31
C ARG A 84 -7.90 -3.49 -12.69
N LYS A 85 -6.67 -3.59 -13.22
CA LYS A 85 -5.49 -2.91 -12.68
C LYS A 85 -5.59 -1.38 -12.83
N PRO A 86 -5.83 -0.83 -14.05
CA PRO A 86 -6.11 0.59 -14.21
C PRO A 86 -7.28 1.09 -13.35
N ALA A 87 -8.37 0.31 -13.24
CA ALA A 87 -9.54 0.73 -12.47
C ALA A 87 -9.24 0.85 -10.96
N VAL A 88 -8.60 -0.16 -10.36
CA VAL A 88 -8.19 -0.12 -8.95
C VAL A 88 -7.21 1.02 -8.70
N LEU A 89 -6.20 1.21 -9.54
CA LEU A 89 -5.24 2.31 -9.39
C LEU A 89 -5.88 3.68 -9.63
N GLY A 90 -6.90 3.76 -10.48
CA GLY A 90 -7.71 4.96 -10.67
C GLY A 90 -8.46 5.32 -9.39
N LEU A 91 -9.10 4.34 -8.74
CA LEU A 91 -9.74 4.52 -7.44
C LEU A 91 -8.73 4.98 -6.37
N VAL A 92 -7.58 4.32 -6.27
CA VAL A 92 -6.49 4.73 -5.36
C VAL A 92 -6.08 6.17 -5.63
N THR A 93 -5.89 6.54 -6.90
CA THR A 93 -5.51 7.91 -7.30
C THR A 93 -6.57 8.93 -6.88
N LEU A 94 -7.86 8.64 -7.11
CA LEU A 94 -8.96 9.53 -6.70
C LEU A 94 -9.02 9.71 -5.19
N LEU A 95 -8.79 8.63 -4.42
CA LEU A 95 -8.75 8.69 -2.96
C LEU A 95 -7.53 9.48 -2.46
N LEU A 96 -6.38 9.39 -3.12
CA LEU A 96 -5.21 10.23 -2.80
C LEU A 96 -5.44 11.72 -3.13
N ILE A 97 -6.16 12.02 -4.22
CA ILE A 97 -6.58 13.40 -4.54
C ILE A 97 -7.55 13.90 -3.46
N ALA A 98 -8.53 13.09 -3.07
CA ALA A 98 -9.45 13.43 -1.98
C ALA A 98 -8.70 13.68 -0.66
N ALA A 99 -7.70 12.86 -0.34
CA ALA A 99 -6.85 13.09 0.83
C ALA A 99 -6.05 14.40 0.74
N SER A 100 -5.54 14.73 -0.46
CA SER A 100 -4.82 15.98 -0.72
C SER A 100 -5.71 17.21 -0.55
N LEU A 101 -6.94 17.15 -1.06
CA LEU A 101 -7.96 18.20 -0.88
C LEU A 101 -8.39 18.33 0.57
N ALA A 102 -8.65 17.21 1.26
CA ALA A 102 -9.00 17.21 2.67
C ALA A 102 -7.90 17.84 3.53
N ARG A 103 -6.63 17.55 3.23
CA ARG A 103 -5.49 18.22 3.88
C ARG A 103 -5.49 19.73 3.66
N ALA A 104 -5.69 20.18 2.42
CA ALA A 104 -5.74 21.61 2.10
C ALA A 104 -6.90 22.34 2.80
N ALA A 105 -7.98 21.60 3.13
CA ALA A 105 -9.13 22.08 3.89
C ALA A 105 -9.02 21.80 5.41
N GLU A 106 -7.84 21.43 5.92
CA GLU A 106 -7.59 21.11 7.34
C GLU A 106 -8.47 19.96 7.91
N GLY A 107 -9.03 19.14 7.03
CA GLY A 107 -9.90 18.00 7.35
C GLY A 107 -9.12 16.72 7.61
N GLU A 108 -8.41 16.64 8.74
CA GLU A 108 -7.51 15.52 9.07
C GLU A 108 -8.22 14.16 9.07
N ALA A 109 -9.40 14.06 9.69
CA ALA A 109 -10.16 12.81 9.74
C ALA A 109 -10.55 12.30 8.35
N VAL A 110 -10.96 13.21 7.45
CA VAL A 110 -11.32 12.88 6.06
C VAL A 110 -10.09 12.47 5.27
N MET A 111 -8.97 13.16 5.48
CA MET A 111 -7.68 12.80 4.89
C MET A 111 -7.27 11.37 5.30
N ILE A 112 -7.26 11.06 6.60
CA ILE A 112 -6.88 9.73 7.09
C ILE A 112 -7.84 8.66 6.56
N ALA A 113 -9.15 8.92 6.58
CA ALA A 113 -10.14 7.99 6.03
C ALA A 113 -9.88 7.69 4.54
N ALA A 114 -9.60 8.72 3.74
CA ALA A 114 -9.28 8.57 2.32
C ALA A 114 -7.97 7.79 2.11
N LEU A 115 -6.92 8.04 2.90
CA LEU A 115 -5.66 7.28 2.84
C LEU A 115 -5.87 5.80 3.18
N VAL A 116 -6.63 5.50 4.24
CA VAL A 116 -6.93 4.12 4.66
C VAL A 116 -7.72 3.37 3.57
N LEU A 117 -8.74 4.02 2.99
CA LEU A 117 -9.50 3.47 1.87
C LEU A 117 -8.59 3.21 0.66
N ALA A 118 -7.70 4.15 0.33
CA ALA A 118 -6.76 4.03 -0.77
C ALA A 118 -5.81 2.84 -0.58
N MET A 119 -5.23 2.72 0.61
CA MET A 119 -4.31 1.63 0.94
C MET A 119 -5.01 0.28 0.99
N GLY A 120 -6.27 0.23 1.44
CA GLY A 120 -7.11 -0.96 1.33
C GLY A 120 -7.34 -1.36 -0.12
N ALA A 121 -7.78 -0.41 -0.96
CA ALA A 121 -8.04 -0.65 -2.38
C ALA A 121 -6.77 -1.12 -3.13
N LEU A 122 -5.61 -0.56 -2.82
CA LEU A 122 -4.32 -0.86 -3.48
C LEU A 122 -3.95 -2.35 -3.46
N ASN A 123 -4.35 -3.10 -2.43
CA ASN A 123 -4.08 -4.55 -2.34
C ASN A 123 -4.76 -5.37 -3.43
N ASN A 124 -5.77 -4.81 -4.10
CA ASN A 124 -6.45 -5.48 -5.21
C ASN A 124 -5.65 -5.43 -6.53
N THR A 125 -4.53 -4.71 -6.58
CA THR A 125 -3.75 -4.51 -7.82
C THR A 125 -3.04 -5.79 -8.30
N PHE A 126 -2.61 -6.65 -7.37
CA PHE A 126 -1.90 -7.88 -7.67
C PHE A 126 -2.68 -9.10 -7.19
N GLN A 127 -3.84 -9.34 -7.79
CA GLN A 127 -4.66 -10.53 -7.52
C GLN A 127 -4.49 -11.62 -8.57
N ARG A 128 -4.48 -12.88 -8.13
CA ARG A 128 -4.62 -14.06 -8.99
C ARG A 128 -5.57 -15.02 -8.33
N ASN A 129 -6.61 -15.45 -9.05
CA ASN A 129 -7.65 -16.36 -8.54
C ASN A 129 -8.32 -15.86 -7.24
N GLY A 130 -8.56 -14.55 -7.10
CA GLY A 130 -9.14 -13.96 -5.90
C GLY A 130 -8.18 -13.84 -4.71
N GLU A 131 -6.94 -14.30 -4.84
CA GLU A 131 -5.91 -14.15 -3.80
C GLU A 131 -4.90 -13.05 -4.14
N VAL A 132 -4.53 -12.28 -3.13
CA VAL A 132 -3.48 -11.25 -3.24
C VAL A 132 -2.12 -11.93 -3.39
N THR A 133 -1.59 -11.95 -4.62
CA THR A 133 -0.31 -12.60 -4.94
C THR A 133 0.91 -11.83 -4.46
N VAL A 134 0.80 -10.50 -4.40
CA VAL A 134 1.82 -9.61 -3.86
C VAL A 134 1.12 -8.58 -2.98
N GLY A 135 1.04 -8.91 -1.70
CA GLY A 135 0.51 -7.97 -0.72
C GLY A 135 1.48 -6.82 -0.53
N LEU A 136 1.20 -5.67 -1.13
CA LEU A 136 2.02 -4.47 -1.00
C LEU A 136 2.00 -3.94 0.44
N THR A 137 0.92 -4.22 1.18
CA THR A 137 0.80 -3.92 2.62
C THR A 137 1.09 -5.13 3.52
N TYR A 138 1.45 -6.28 2.93
CA TYR A 138 1.83 -7.52 3.64
C TYR A 138 3.35 -7.75 3.57
N MET A 139 4.14 -6.68 3.75
CA MET A 139 5.59 -6.71 3.51
C MET A 139 6.36 -7.62 4.49
N THR A 140 5.81 -7.96 5.66
CA THR A 140 6.39 -8.96 6.55
C THR A 140 6.60 -10.30 5.83
N GLY A 141 5.66 -10.70 4.97
CA GLY A 141 5.82 -11.90 4.14
C GLY A 141 6.96 -11.78 3.12
N ALA A 142 7.21 -10.57 2.58
CA ALA A 142 8.35 -10.33 1.69
C ALA A 142 9.69 -10.44 2.42
N LEU A 143 9.78 -9.94 3.67
CA LEU A 143 10.97 -10.11 4.51
C LEU A 143 11.24 -11.57 4.86
N VAL A 144 10.19 -12.34 5.20
CA VAL A 144 10.32 -13.79 5.44
C VAL A 144 10.83 -14.50 4.18
N LYS A 145 10.26 -14.20 3.00
CA LYS A 145 10.70 -14.78 1.72
C LYS A 145 12.11 -14.34 1.33
N LEU A 146 12.50 -13.11 1.66
CA LEU A 146 13.88 -12.65 1.52
C LEU A 146 14.81 -13.49 2.39
N GLY A 147 14.50 -13.68 3.67
CA GLY A 147 15.28 -14.51 4.60
C GLY A 147 15.41 -15.96 4.13
N MET A 148 14.31 -16.59 3.71
CA MET A 148 14.32 -17.93 3.12
C MET A 148 15.15 -18.01 1.83
N GLY A 149 15.06 -16.99 0.98
CA GLY A 149 15.85 -16.89 -0.24
C GLY A 149 17.35 -16.76 0.05
N LEU A 150 17.72 -15.94 1.03
CA LEU A 150 19.11 -15.81 1.49
C LEU A 150 19.62 -17.14 2.04
N ALA A 151 18.84 -17.84 2.87
CA ALA A 151 19.20 -19.17 3.36
C ALA A 151 19.48 -20.14 2.21
N ARG A 152 18.61 -20.21 1.20
CA ARG A 152 18.83 -21.04 0.00
C ARG A 152 20.10 -20.67 -0.76
N ARG A 153 20.38 -19.37 -0.91
CA ARG A 153 21.59 -18.87 -1.59
C ARG A 153 22.85 -19.29 -0.84
N LEU A 154 22.85 -19.18 0.48
CA LEU A 154 23.93 -19.62 1.36
C LEU A 154 24.12 -21.15 1.31
N SER A 155 23.03 -21.91 1.17
CA SER A 155 23.05 -23.36 0.94
C SER A 155 23.41 -23.76 -0.51
N GLY A 156 23.95 -22.86 -1.33
CA GLY A 156 24.46 -23.17 -2.67
C GLY A 156 23.42 -23.17 -3.81
N HIS A 157 22.15 -22.86 -3.55
CA HIS A 157 21.12 -22.83 -4.60
C HIS A 157 21.24 -21.55 -5.44
N ARG A 158 21.39 -21.69 -6.76
CA ARG A 158 21.56 -20.56 -7.69
C ARG A 158 20.26 -19.76 -7.89
N ASP A 159 19.11 -20.42 -7.87
CA ASP A 159 17.78 -19.80 -8.09
C ASP A 159 17.02 -19.54 -6.78
N SER A 160 17.60 -18.69 -5.93
CA SER A 160 17.04 -18.37 -4.60
C SER A 160 15.91 -17.34 -4.63
N GLY A 161 15.77 -16.55 -5.71
CA GLY A 161 14.71 -15.55 -5.86
C GLY A 161 14.77 -14.37 -4.86
N TRP A 162 15.75 -14.35 -3.96
CA TRP A 162 15.88 -13.40 -2.85
C TRP A 162 15.93 -11.94 -3.32
N LEU A 163 16.61 -11.67 -4.43
CA LEU A 163 16.81 -10.31 -4.95
C LEU A 163 15.48 -9.62 -5.29
N SER A 164 14.47 -10.37 -5.75
CA SER A 164 13.15 -9.79 -6.06
C SER A 164 12.42 -9.32 -4.80
N TRP A 165 12.51 -10.09 -3.72
CA TRP A 165 11.94 -9.70 -2.42
C TRP A 165 12.71 -8.55 -1.78
N ALA A 166 14.05 -8.55 -1.90
CA ALA A 166 14.89 -7.44 -1.47
C ALA A 166 14.53 -6.15 -2.19
N GLN A 167 14.31 -6.19 -3.50
CA GLN A 167 13.91 -5.02 -4.28
C GLN A 167 12.53 -4.48 -3.91
N LEU A 168 11.55 -5.34 -3.66
CA LEU A 168 10.23 -4.92 -3.18
C LEU A 168 10.33 -4.21 -1.83
N TRP A 169 11.07 -4.81 -0.88
CA TRP A 169 11.28 -4.23 0.44
C TRP A 169 12.08 -2.92 0.39
N ALA A 170 13.16 -2.87 -0.40
CA ALA A 170 13.95 -1.66 -0.60
C ALA A 170 13.14 -0.53 -1.26
N GLY A 171 12.25 -0.87 -2.21
CA GLY A 171 11.31 0.08 -2.80
C GLY A 171 10.39 0.68 -1.73
N LEU A 172 9.73 -0.17 -0.92
CA LEU A 172 8.90 0.28 0.20
C LEU A 172 9.67 1.21 1.14
N LEU A 173 10.88 0.81 1.58
CA LEU A 173 11.72 1.61 2.48
C LEU A 173 12.10 2.96 1.87
N ALA A 174 12.55 2.97 0.62
CA ALA A 174 12.91 4.21 -0.08
C ALA A 174 11.70 5.15 -0.20
N GLY A 175 10.54 4.59 -0.54
CA GLY A 175 9.28 5.30 -0.54
C GLY A 175 8.93 5.91 0.82
N ALA A 176 9.03 5.11 1.89
CA ALA A 176 8.74 5.56 3.25
C ALA A 176 9.67 6.68 3.72
N VAL A 177 10.98 6.57 3.45
CA VAL A 177 11.96 7.63 3.74
C VAL A 177 11.62 8.90 2.98
N LEU A 178 11.31 8.80 1.68
CA LEU A 178 10.94 9.95 0.87
C LEU A 178 9.62 10.58 1.33
N GLY A 179 8.62 9.77 1.69
CA GLY A 179 7.34 10.22 2.20
C GLY A 179 7.47 10.95 3.53
N ALA A 180 8.29 10.42 4.45
CA ALA A 180 8.56 11.07 5.73
C ALA A 180 9.31 12.39 5.54
N TYR A 181 10.32 12.40 4.67
CA TYR A 181 11.08 13.60 4.34
C TYR A 181 10.21 14.70 3.72
N LEU A 182 9.33 14.35 2.77
CA LEU A 182 8.42 15.31 2.16
C LEU A 182 7.27 15.70 3.07
N GLN A 183 6.84 14.83 3.98
CA GLN A 183 5.87 15.21 5.01
C GLN A 183 6.42 16.30 5.93
N ASP A 184 7.70 16.21 6.31
CA ASP A 184 8.39 17.21 7.13
C ASP A 184 8.59 18.54 6.38
N ARG A 185 9.04 18.49 5.12
CA ARG A 185 9.46 19.69 4.37
C ARG A 185 8.39 20.31 3.48
N LEU A 186 7.41 19.53 3.05
CA LEU A 186 6.37 19.92 2.10
C LEU A 186 5.02 19.25 2.45
N PRO A 187 4.47 19.48 3.66
CA PRO A 187 3.29 18.78 4.14
C PRO A 187 2.07 18.98 3.22
N LEU A 188 1.86 20.17 2.66
CA LEU A 188 0.73 20.38 1.73
C LEU A 188 0.94 19.73 0.35
N GLY A 189 2.18 19.51 -0.08
CA GLY A 189 2.50 18.99 -1.42
C GLY A 189 2.75 17.48 -1.49
N CYS A 190 3.10 16.83 -0.38
CA CYS A 190 3.47 15.41 -0.38
C CYS A 190 2.35 14.49 -0.91
N LEU A 191 1.09 14.74 -0.54
CA LEU A 191 -0.05 13.95 -1.03
C LEU A 191 -0.38 14.23 -2.50
N TRP A 192 -0.11 15.44 -3.01
CA TRP A 192 -0.21 15.71 -4.45
C TRP A 192 0.86 14.95 -5.24
N ILE A 193 2.06 14.79 -4.70
CA ILE A 193 3.12 13.96 -5.29
C ILE A 193 2.67 12.48 -5.32
N ALA A 194 2.09 11.97 -4.22
CA ALA A 194 1.52 10.63 -4.20
C ALA A 194 0.39 10.45 -5.22
N SER A 195 -0.48 11.46 -5.37
CA SER A 195 -1.58 11.47 -6.35
C SER A 195 -1.06 11.43 -7.79
N ALA A 196 -0.06 12.26 -8.11
CA ALA A 196 0.60 12.27 -9.42
C ALA A 196 1.31 10.93 -9.70
N TRP A 197 1.94 10.33 -8.69
CA TRP A 197 2.52 9.00 -8.78
C TRP A 197 1.43 7.95 -9.10
N GLY A 198 0.31 7.97 -8.39
CA GLY A 198 -0.86 7.12 -8.66
C GLY A 198 -1.34 7.24 -10.11
N ALA A 199 -1.52 8.47 -10.61
CA ALA A 199 -1.93 8.73 -11.98
C ALA A 199 -0.91 8.18 -13.01
N ALA A 200 0.39 8.32 -12.75
CA ALA A 200 1.42 7.72 -13.59
C ALA A 200 1.33 6.18 -13.59
N MET A 201 1.05 5.57 -12.43
CA MET A 201 0.87 4.12 -12.34
C MET A 201 -0.39 3.63 -13.06
N VAL A 202 -1.47 4.42 -13.10
CA VAL A 202 -2.64 4.14 -13.94
C VAL A 202 -2.25 4.07 -15.42
N ALA A 203 -1.51 5.08 -15.91
CA ALA A 203 -1.05 5.11 -17.30
C ALA A 203 -0.14 3.91 -17.64
N VAL A 204 0.74 3.51 -16.73
CA VAL A 204 1.58 2.32 -16.89
C VAL A 204 0.75 1.03 -16.83
N ALA A 205 -0.29 0.97 -16.00
CA ALA A 205 -1.14 -0.21 -15.83
C ALA A 205 -1.86 -0.62 -17.12
N PHE A 206 -2.22 0.34 -17.98
CA PHE A 206 -2.80 0.08 -19.30
C PHE A 206 -1.86 -0.68 -20.25
N ARG A 207 -0.54 -0.72 -19.96
CA ARG A 207 0.44 -1.45 -20.78
C ARG A 207 0.54 -2.94 -20.44
N PHE A 208 -0.08 -3.39 -19.35
CA PHE A 208 -0.04 -4.81 -18.97
C PHE A 208 -1.25 -5.55 -19.54
N PRO A 209 -1.05 -6.70 -20.23
CA PRO A 209 -2.17 -7.51 -20.69
C PRO A 209 -2.99 -8.04 -19.51
N ALA A 210 -4.28 -8.24 -19.74
CA ALA A 210 -5.18 -8.87 -18.79
C ALA A 210 -4.61 -10.23 -18.38
N GLU A 211 -4.48 -10.45 -17.08
CA GLU A 211 -4.14 -11.78 -16.56
C GLU A 211 -5.43 -12.59 -16.58
N GLY A 212 -5.55 -13.45 -17.61
CA GLY A 212 -6.60 -14.46 -17.72
C GLY A 212 -6.44 -15.56 -16.69
#